data_AF-A0A1G2U550-F1
#
_entry.id   AF-A0A1G2U550-F1
#
_cell.length_a   1.000
_cell.length_b   1.000
_cell.length_c   1.000
_cell.angle_alpha   90.00
_cell.angle_beta   90.00
_cell.angle_gamma   90.00
#
_symmetry.space_group_name_H-M   'P 1'
#
loop_
_entity.id
_entity.type
_entity.pdbx_description
1 polymer ?
#
loop_
_entity_poly.entity_id
_entity_poly.type
_entity_poly.pdbx_seq_one_letter_code
_entity_poly.pdbx_strand_id
1 'polypeptide(L)'
;MKTSSFIFAIVLLSTFAFSCAVPIIAQGADYTPLAPLPNTLNTTDNTTADLSTYLPGIFKLLIAIAGGLAALVMVIGGVQYLSTDAISGKEEGLERVNNALVGLLLAIASWLILNTINPSTLNFNLSLQRISAPTAVTGPPDADDDGDGIINSIDQCPNTPAGDPVNAQGCPLSAAVMCMGAISGTMVPCSCPDTECTVIGSAGTGNYSSIPLKAGAGDRVATSLADRLVVMNTGFSATGFTWYVSEAWKPTVNHQNNCHRLATCIDANISSPTAANIKTFIQRAQLMSNLVAVYEVPTLAIKQQLVSAGVPSSNCRASSPGVCVVTAITAPHFSVYCSSCTRTAP
;
A
#
# COMPACT_ATOMS: atom_id res chain seq x y z
N MET A 1 43.90 -9.80 -21.93
CA MET A 1 42.73 -9.00 -22.37
C MET A 1 41.73 -9.75 -23.27
N LYS A 2 42.12 -10.78 -24.05
CA LYS A 2 41.16 -11.51 -24.94
C LYS A 2 40.20 -12.48 -24.24
N THR A 3 40.53 -13.00 -23.06
CA THR A 3 39.70 -13.98 -22.34
C THR A 3 38.55 -13.36 -21.55
N SER A 4 38.69 -12.11 -21.09
CA SER A 4 37.66 -11.41 -20.29
C SER A 4 36.44 -11.00 -21.13
N SER A 5 36.62 -10.53 -22.37
CA SER A 5 35.50 -10.20 -23.26
C SER A 5 34.68 -11.41 -23.70
N PHE A 6 35.30 -12.59 -23.78
CA PHE A 6 34.61 -13.81 -24.20
C PHE A 6 33.69 -14.36 -23.09
N ILE A 7 34.15 -14.31 -21.85
CA ILE A 7 33.35 -14.70 -20.67
C ILE A 7 32.16 -13.75 -20.50
N PHE A 8 32.37 -12.44 -20.69
CA PHE A 8 31.30 -11.45 -20.58
C PHE A 8 30.20 -11.66 -21.63
N ALA A 9 30.58 -11.99 -22.87
CA ALA A 9 29.63 -12.26 -23.94
C ALA A 9 28.79 -13.54 -23.71
N ILE A 10 29.39 -14.59 -23.15
CA ILE A 10 28.67 -15.83 -22.82
C ILE A 10 27.67 -15.60 -21.68
N VAL A 11 28.06 -14.84 -20.65
CA VAL A 11 27.16 -14.50 -19.53
C VAL A 11 25.97 -13.68 -20.04
N LEU A 12 26.22 -12.69 -20.90
CA LEU A 12 25.17 -11.83 -21.47
C LEU A 12 24.22 -12.58 -22.43
N LEU A 13 24.74 -13.56 -23.17
CA LEU A 13 23.93 -14.38 -24.08
C LEU A 13 23.10 -15.42 -23.30
N SER A 14 23.63 -15.95 -22.20
CA SER A 14 22.91 -16.90 -21.34
C SER A 14 21.75 -16.24 -20.57
N THR A 15 21.90 -14.99 -20.11
CA THR A 15 20.83 -14.25 -19.44
C THR A 15 19.75 -13.74 -20.40
N PHE A 16 20.12 -13.42 -21.65
CA PHE A 16 19.17 -13.04 -22.69
C PHE A 16 18.31 -14.24 -23.15
N ALA A 17 18.91 -15.43 -23.28
CA ALA A 17 18.18 -16.64 -23.66
C ALA A 17 17.22 -17.15 -22.57
N PHE A 18 17.54 -16.93 -21.29
CA PHE A 18 16.69 -17.34 -20.16
C PHE A 18 15.41 -16.48 -20.04
N SER A 19 15.42 -15.26 -20.59
CA SER A 19 14.28 -14.34 -20.55
C SER A 19 13.17 -14.66 -21.57
N CYS A 20 13.43 -15.53 -22.56
CA CYS A 20 12.49 -15.79 -23.66
C CYS A 20 11.68 -17.09 -23.54
N ALA A 21 11.89 -17.92 -22.51
CA ALA A 21 11.33 -19.28 -22.48
C ALA A 21 10.40 -19.59 -21.29
N VAL A 22 9.91 -18.60 -20.54
CA VAL A 22 8.99 -18.87 -19.43
C VAL A 22 7.53 -18.84 -19.93
N PRO A 23 6.81 -19.98 -19.98
CA PRO A 23 5.37 -19.94 -20.20
C PRO A 23 4.71 -19.24 -19.01
N ILE A 24 3.95 -18.18 -19.29
CA ILE A 24 3.11 -17.49 -18.31
C ILE A 24 1.91 -18.41 -18.02
N ILE A 25 2.07 -19.32 -17.07
CA ILE A 25 0.94 -20.03 -16.45
C ILE A 25 0.81 -19.46 -15.04
N ALA A 26 -0.01 -18.42 -14.93
CA ALA A 26 -0.49 -17.90 -13.66
C ALA A 26 -1.58 -18.85 -13.15
N GLN A 27 -1.18 -19.94 -12.50
CA GLN A 27 -2.06 -20.71 -11.62
C GLN A 27 -1.33 -20.84 -10.29
N GLY A 28 -1.99 -20.47 -9.19
CA GLY A 28 -1.51 -20.66 -7.82
C GLY A 28 -1.56 -22.14 -7.44
N ALA A 29 -0.83 -22.96 -8.20
CA ALA A 29 -0.60 -24.37 -7.93
C ALA A 29 0.64 -24.48 -7.06
N ASP A 30 0.55 -25.34 -6.06
CA ASP A 30 1.68 -25.76 -5.25
C ASP A 30 2.82 -26.19 -6.18
N TYR A 31 3.87 -25.38 -6.24
CA TYR A 31 4.98 -25.60 -7.15
C TYR A 31 5.89 -26.69 -6.57
N THR A 32 6.14 -27.75 -7.33
CA THR A 32 7.10 -28.79 -6.95
C THR A 32 8.48 -28.42 -7.52
N PRO A 33 9.42 -27.96 -6.68
CA PRO A 33 10.75 -27.59 -7.17
C PRO A 33 11.49 -28.82 -7.68
N LEU A 34 12.09 -28.71 -8.87
CA LEU A 34 12.97 -29.77 -9.42
C LEU A 34 14.20 -30.04 -8.53
N ALA A 35 14.60 -29.05 -7.73
CA ALA A 35 15.67 -29.17 -6.74
C ALA A 35 15.18 -28.59 -5.41
N PRO A 36 14.67 -29.43 -4.48
CA PRO A 36 14.15 -28.95 -3.19
C PRO A 36 15.28 -28.42 -2.31
N LEU A 37 15.08 -27.22 -1.75
CA LEU A 37 16.00 -26.63 -0.77
C LEU A 37 15.60 -27.06 0.65
N PRO A 38 16.57 -27.43 1.52
CA PRO A 38 16.27 -27.79 2.90
C PRO A 38 15.53 -26.67 3.63
N ASN A 39 14.49 -27.04 4.41
CA ASN A 39 13.70 -26.09 5.22
C ASN A 39 12.95 -25.02 4.40
N THR A 40 12.61 -25.30 3.14
CA THR A 40 11.80 -24.41 2.28
C THR A 40 10.50 -25.04 1.78
N LEU A 41 10.33 -26.34 1.98
CA LEU A 41 9.16 -27.11 1.56
C LEU A 41 8.00 -26.92 2.53
N ASN A 42 6.78 -27.03 2.03
CA ASN A 42 5.55 -26.95 2.80
C ASN A 42 5.53 -28.09 3.84
N THR A 43 5.18 -27.78 5.09
CA THR A 43 5.16 -28.71 6.22
C THR A 43 4.09 -29.80 6.07
N THR A 44 3.12 -29.59 5.19
CA THR A 44 1.99 -30.51 4.97
C THR A 44 2.38 -31.68 4.07
N ASP A 45 3.09 -31.40 2.97
CA ASP A 45 3.31 -32.40 1.90
C ASP A 45 4.80 -32.64 1.59
N ASN A 46 5.71 -31.83 2.14
CA ASN A 46 7.18 -31.90 2.00
C ASN A 46 7.70 -32.13 0.56
N THR A 47 6.90 -31.72 -0.43
CA THR A 47 7.17 -31.92 -1.86
C THR A 47 6.90 -30.65 -2.67
N THR A 48 6.11 -29.74 -2.12
CA THR A 48 5.75 -28.45 -2.71
C THR A 48 6.44 -27.32 -1.96
N ALA A 49 6.79 -26.24 -2.65
CA ALA A 49 7.43 -25.07 -2.08
C ALA A 49 6.63 -23.81 -2.39
N ASP A 50 6.36 -23.02 -1.35
CA ASP A 50 5.79 -21.69 -1.53
C ASP A 50 6.87 -20.70 -1.95
N LEU A 51 6.49 -19.74 -2.81
CA LEU A 51 7.39 -18.68 -3.22
C LEU A 51 7.88 -17.85 -2.02
N SER A 52 7.05 -17.72 -0.99
CA SER A 52 7.34 -16.97 0.24
C SER A 52 8.41 -17.61 1.11
N THR A 53 8.61 -18.92 1.04
CA THR A 53 9.62 -19.67 1.80
C THR A 53 10.85 -20.00 0.94
N TYR A 54 10.64 -20.30 -0.34
CA TYR A 54 11.69 -20.70 -1.27
C TYR A 54 12.63 -19.54 -1.63
N LEU A 55 12.08 -18.34 -1.87
CA LEU A 55 12.86 -17.18 -2.29
C LEU A 55 13.80 -16.66 -1.17
N PRO A 56 13.38 -16.49 0.10
CA PRO A 56 14.35 -16.23 1.18
C PRO A 56 15.38 -17.35 1.34
N GLY A 57 14.99 -18.61 1.09
CA GLY A 57 15.87 -19.77 1.15
C GLY A 57 17.02 -19.72 0.14
N ILE A 58 16.75 -19.34 -1.11
CA ILE A 58 17.78 -19.29 -2.15
C ILE A 58 18.81 -18.18 -1.89
N PHE A 59 18.41 -17.03 -1.35
CA PHE A 59 19.34 -15.97 -0.96
C PHE A 59 20.30 -16.43 0.14
N LYS A 60 19.81 -17.18 1.13
CA LYS A 60 20.65 -17.77 2.18
C LYS A 60 21.64 -18.78 1.61
N LEU A 61 21.20 -19.64 0.68
CA LEU A 61 22.08 -20.59 0.01
C LEU A 61 23.19 -19.89 -0.79
N LEU A 62 22.86 -18.83 -1.55
CA LEU A 62 23.83 -18.08 -2.35
C LEU A 62 24.91 -17.42 -1.48
N ILE A 63 24.53 -16.84 -0.34
CA ILE A 63 25.48 -16.26 0.62
C ILE A 63 26.37 -17.36 1.23
N ALA A 64 25.82 -18.53 1.55
CA ALA A 64 26.59 -19.65 2.06
C ALA A 64 27.62 -20.17 1.03
N ILE A 65 27.22 -20.30 -0.24
CA ILE A 65 28.14 -20.69 -1.33
C ILE A 65 29.23 -19.64 -1.51
N ALA A 66 28.88 -18.35 -1.51
CA ALA A 66 29.85 -17.26 -1.61
C ALA A 66 30.85 -17.28 -0.44
N GLY A 67 30.39 -17.53 0.79
CA GLY A 67 31.25 -17.69 1.97
C GLY A 67 32.19 -18.89 1.86
N GLY A 68 31.68 -20.05 1.40
CA GLY A 68 32.50 -21.25 1.19
C GLY A 68 33.60 -21.05 0.14
N LEU A 69 33.25 -20.42 -1.00
CA LEU A 69 34.23 -20.11 -2.04
C LEU A 69 35.26 -19.07 -1.57
N ALA A 70 34.82 -18.04 -0.84
CA ALA A 70 35.73 -17.05 -0.26
C ALA A 70 36.72 -17.71 0.71
N ALA A 71 36.25 -18.62 1.58
CA ALA A 71 37.12 -19.37 2.49
C ALA A 71 38.17 -20.21 1.75
N LEU A 72 37.76 -20.93 0.70
CA LEU A 72 38.68 -21.72 -0.13
C LEU A 72 39.76 -20.85 -0.78
N VAL A 73 39.37 -19.72 -1.38
CA VAL A 73 40.31 -18.79 -2.03
C VAL A 73 41.23 -18.12 -1.01
N MET A 74 40.73 -17.77 0.18
CA MET A 74 41.56 -17.24 1.26
C MET A 74 42.62 -18.24 1.71
N VAL A 75 42.29 -19.54 1.81
CA VAL A 75 43.26 -20.59 2.15
C VAL A 75 44.32 -20.69 1.06
N ILE A 76 43.93 -20.73 -0.22
CA ILE A 76 44.88 -20.82 -1.35
C ILE A 76 45.81 -19.60 -1.38
N GLY A 77 45.27 -18.39 -1.22
CA GLY A 77 46.04 -17.16 -1.18
C GLY A 77 46.97 -17.08 0.03
N GLY A 78 46.49 -17.53 1.21
CA GLY A 78 47.28 -17.59 2.43
C GLY A 78 48.44 -18.58 2.34
N VAL A 79 48.21 -19.78 1.80
CA VAL A 79 49.28 -20.76 1.55
C VAL A 79 50.30 -20.19 0.56
N GLN A 80 49.85 -19.60 -0.54
CA GLN A 80 50.74 -18.99 -1.54
C GLN A 80 51.61 -17.88 -0.93
N TYR A 81 51.04 -17.04 -0.08
CA TYR A 81 51.79 -15.98 0.61
C TYR A 81 52.89 -16.52 1.53
N LEU A 82 52.60 -17.61 2.25
CA LEU A 82 53.54 -18.22 3.22
C LEU A 82 54.59 -19.11 2.55
N SER A 83 54.28 -19.71 1.40
CA SER A 83 55.16 -20.70 0.75
C SER A 83 56.16 -20.10 -0.24
N THR A 84 56.10 -18.80 -0.51
CA THR A 84 56.97 -18.13 -1.49
C THR A 84 57.88 -17.10 -0.83
N ASP A 85 59.17 -17.16 -1.14
CA ASP A 85 60.14 -16.12 -0.78
C ASP A 85 60.21 -15.01 -1.83
N ALA A 86 59.67 -15.23 -3.03
CA ALA A 86 59.61 -14.24 -4.10
C ALA A 86 58.54 -13.16 -3.81
N ILE A 87 58.94 -11.89 -3.96
CA ILE A 87 58.08 -10.70 -3.71
C ILE A 87 56.79 -10.76 -4.54
N SER A 88 56.88 -11.16 -5.81
CA SER A 88 55.72 -11.28 -6.70
C SER A 88 54.70 -12.31 -6.23
N GLY A 89 55.14 -13.44 -5.69
CA GLY A 89 54.24 -14.46 -5.15
C GLY A 89 53.51 -14.01 -3.88
N LYS A 90 54.16 -13.16 -3.06
CA LYS A 90 53.54 -12.56 -1.87
C LYS A 90 52.47 -11.55 -2.25
N GLU A 91 52.76 -10.71 -3.24
CA GLU A 91 51.79 -9.75 -3.77
C GLU A 91 50.55 -10.44 -4.35
N GLU A 92 50.75 -11.48 -5.16
CA GLU A 92 49.64 -12.26 -5.75
C GLU A 92 48.81 -12.99 -4.67
N GLY A 93 49.45 -13.55 -3.65
CA GLY A 93 48.77 -14.18 -2.52
C GLY A 93 47.88 -13.20 -1.76
N LEU A 94 48.39 -11.99 -1.47
CA LEU A 94 47.62 -10.92 -0.82
C LEU A 94 46.48 -10.41 -1.71
N GLU A 95 46.71 -10.28 -3.02
CA GLU A 95 45.68 -9.85 -3.97
C GLU A 95 44.50 -10.84 -3.98
N ARG A 96 44.76 -12.15 -4.00
CA ARG A 96 43.72 -13.19 -3.93
C ARG A 96 42.90 -13.11 -2.65
N VAL A 97 43.56 -12.90 -1.51
CA VAL A 97 42.90 -12.74 -0.20
C VAL A 97 42.04 -11.48 -0.20
N ASN A 98 42.55 -10.34 -0.67
CA ASN A 98 41.81 -9.09 -0.73
C ASN A 98 40.59 -9.19 -1.67
N ASN A 99 40.75 -9.80 -2.84
CA ASN A 99 39.64 -9.99 -3.78
C ASN A 99 38.55 -10.90 -3.19
N ALA A 100 38.92 -11.95 -2.46
CA ALA A 100 37.96 -12.81 -1.76
C ALA A 100 37.20 -12.04 -0.66
N LEU A 101 37.89 -11.20 0.11
CA LEU A 101 37.28 -10.36 1.15
C LEU A 101 36.32 -9.32 0.57
N VAL A 102 36.72 -8.63 -0.50
CA VAL A 102 35.86 -7.65 -1.19
C VAL A 102 34.63 -8.33 -1.78
N GLY A 103 34.79 -9.50 -2.42
CA GLY A 103 33.67 -10.27 -2.97
C GLY A 103 32.68 -10.71 -1.89
N LEU A 104 33.17 -11.22 -0.77
CA LEU A 104 32.32 -11.60 0.37
C LEU A 104 31.61 -10.38 0.99
N LEU A 105 32.34 -9.27 1.14
CA LEU A 105 31.79 -8.02 1.65
C LEU A 105 30.69 -7.48 0.73
N LEU A 106 30.86 -7.54 -0.59
CA LEU A 106 29.83 -7.14 -1.56
C LEU A 106 28.58 -8.03 -1.45
N ALA A 107 28.73 -9.34 -1.29
CA ALA A 107 27.59 -10.26 -1.12
C ALA A 107 26.82 -9.96 0.18
N ILE A 108 27.53 -9.76 1.30
CA ILE A 108 26.91 -9.42 2.59
C ILE A 108 26.31 -8.01 2.56
N ALA A 109 26.98 -7.04 1.95
CA ALA A 109 26.49 -5.67 1.83
C ALA A 109 25.22 -5.60 0.97
N SER A 110 25.14 -6.36 -0.12
CA SER A 110 23.92 -6.46 -0.94
C SER A 110 22.73 -6.96 -0.11
N TRP A 111 22.94 -8.00 0.69
CA TRP A 111 21.93 -8.51 1.62
C TRP A 111 21.57 -7.48 2.70
N LEU A 112 22.58 -6.85 3.32
CA LEU A 112 22.39 -5.87 4.39
C LEU A 112 21.61 -4.64 3.92
N ILE A 113 21.94 -4.09 2.75
CA ILE A 113 21.24 -2.93 2.16
C ILE A 113 19.77 -3.28 1.95
N LEU A 114 19.46 -4.43 1.36
CA LEU A 114 18.08 -4.88 1.16
C LEU A 114 17.36 -5.08 2.50
N ASN A 115 18.01 -5.73 3.46
CA ASN A 115 17.45 -6.02 4.77
C ASN A 115 17.22 -4.77 5.63
N THR A 116 18.07 -3.74 5.50
CA THR A 116 17.97 -2.48 6.24
C THR A 116 16.94 -1.52 5.63
N ILE A 117 16.84 -1.44 4.30
CA ILE A 117 15.84 -0.58 3.64
C ILE A 117 14.44 -1.15 3.85
N ASN A 118 14.27 -2.45 3.62
CA ASN A 118 12.99 -3.11 3.77
C ASN A 118 13.18 -4.63 3.94
N PRO A 119 13.10 -5.18 5.17
CA PRO A 119 13.27 -6.61 5.41
C PRO A 119 12.17 -7.47 4.74
N SER A 120 11.06 -6.87 4.32
CA SER A 120 9.99 -7.55 3.58
C SER A 120 10.36 -7.84 2.12
N THR A 121 11.41 -7.19 1.58
CA THR A 121 11.95 -7.50 0.24
C THR A 121 12.70 -8.83 0.19
N LEU A 122 13.04 -9.39 1.35
CA LEU A 122 13.62 -10.73 1.47
C LEU A 122 12.57 -11.75 1.96
N ASN A 123 11.40 -11.28 2.41
CA ASN A 123 10.29 -12.08 2.93
C ASN A 123 9.01 -11.71 2.16
N PHE A 124 8.97 -12.07 0.87
CA PHE A 124 7.83 -11.78 0.02
C PHE A 124 6.60 -12.60 0.46
N ASN A 125 5.60 -11.92 1.01
CA ASN A 125 4.27 -12.50 1.22
C ASN A 125 3.32 -12.01 0.12
N LEU A 126 3.34 -12.70 -1.02
CA LEU A 126 2.40 -12.47 -2.11
C LEU A 126 1.13 -13.29 -1.87
N SER A 127 0.24 -12.76 -1.02
CA SER A 127 -1.13 -13.29 -0.90
C SER A 127 -1.96 -12.76 -2.06
N LEU A 128 -1.84 -13.41 -3.22
CA LEU A 128 -2.71 -13.14 -4.35
C LEU A 128 -4.04 -13.84 -4.06
N GLN A 129 -5.09 -13.06 -3.78
CA GLN A 129 -6.43 -13.60 -3.63
C GLN A 129 -6.82 -14.24 -4.96
N ARG A 130 -6.93 -15.57 -4.96
CA ARG A 130 -7.42 -16.33 -6.10
C ARG A 130 -8.82 -15.81 -6.38
N ILE A 131 -9.06 -15.32 -7.60
CA ILE A 131 -10.43 -15.29 -8.10
C ILE A 131 -10.75 -16.76 -8.36
N SER A 132 -11.44 -17.40 -7.42
CA SER A 132 -11.93 -18.76 -7.58
C SER A 132 -12.72 -18.81 -8.88
N ALA A 133 -12.29 -19.65 -9.82
CA ALA A 133 -13.14 -20.03 -10.93
C ALA A 133 -14.44 -20.60 -10.31
N PRO A 134 -15.63 -20.27 -10.85
CA PRO A 134 -16.88 -20.71 -10.24
C PRO A 134 -16.92 -22.23 -10.24
N THR A 135 -16.82 -22.84 -9.06
CA THR A 135 -17.15 -24.24 -8.87
C THR A 135 -18.63 -24.40 -9.19
N ALA A 136 -18.94 -25.21 -10.21
CA ALA A 136 -20.31 -25.59 -10.54
C ALA A 136 -20.91 -26.36 -9.34
N VAL A 137 -21.74 -25.68 -8.55
CA VAL A 137 -22.56 -26.29 -7.52
C VAL A 137 -23.83 -26.83 -8.18
N THR A 138 -23.96 -28.15 -8.22
CA THR A 138 -25.17 -28.85 -8.65
C THR A 138 -26.15 -28.95 -7.49
N GLY A 139 -26.99 -27.94 -7.33
CA GLY A 139 -28.22 -27.92 -6.52
C GLY A 139 -29.19 -26.91 -7.13
N PRO A 140 -30.51 -26.97 -6.87
CA PRO A 140 -31.40 -25.90 -7.29
C PRO A 140 -30.82 -24.59 -6.75
N PRO A 141 -30.76 -23.51 -7.55
CA PRO A 141 -30.14 -22.28 -7.10
C PRO A 141 -30.96 -21.75 -5.94
N ASP A 142 -30.45 -21.95 -4.74
CA ASP A 142 -30.88 -21.15 -3.61
C ASP A 142 -30.49 -19.73 -3.97
N ALA A 143 -31.51 -18.89 -4.18
CA ALA A 143 -31.30 -17.52 -4.62
C ALA A 143 -30.63 -16.73 -3.48
N ASP A 144 -29.98 -15.64 -3.85
CA ASP A 144 -29.48 -14.61 -2.95
C ASP A 144 -30.29 -13.37 -3.33
N ASP A 145 -31.40 -13.15 -2.63
CA ASP A 145 -32.42 -12.16 -3.02
C ASP A 145 -31.94 -10.71 -2.78
N ASP A 146 -31.02 -10.50 -1.84
CA ASP A 146 -30.49 -9.17 -1.48
C ASP A 146 -29.05 -8.91 -1.97
N GLY A 147 -28.35 -9.95 -2.45
CA GLY A 147 -27.09 -9.87 -3.17
C GLY A 147 -25.88 -9.66 -2.27
N ASP A 148 -25.96 -10.03 -0.99
CA ASP A 148 -24.90 -9.82 -0.01
C ASP A 148 -23.79 -10.91 -0.04
N GLY A 149 -24.01 -11.98 -0.81
CA GLY A 149 -23.08 -13.10 -0.97
C GLY A 149 -23.41 -14.33 -0.10
N ILE A 150 -24.52 -14.32 0.64
CA ILE A 150 -25.04 -15.44 1.44
C ILE A 150 -26.41 -15.87 0.88
N ILE A 151 -26.57 -17.16 0.59
CA ILE A 151 -27.80 -17.68 -0.02
C ILE A 151 -28.98 -17.71 0.97
N ASN A 152 -30.21 -17.47 0.48
CA ASN A 152 -31.44 -17.29 1.27
C ASN A 152 -31.68 -18.41 2.31
N SER A 153 -31.28 -19.67 2.04
CA SER A 153 -31.52 -20.78 2.97
C SER A 153 -30.66 -20.75 4.23
N ILE A 154 -29.55 -20.00 4.23
CA ILE A 154 -28.65 -19.84 5.38
C ILE A 154 -28.52 -18.37 5.84
N ASP A 155 -29.14 -17.44 5.12
CA ASP A 155 -29.22 -16.03 5.48
C ASP A 155 -30.29 -15.79 6.57
N GLN A 156 -29.86 -15.20 7.68
CA GLN A 156 -30.70 -14.83 8.82
C GLN A 156 -31.19 -13.37 8.75
N CYS A 157 -30.72 -12.60 7.77
CA CYS A 157 -30.93 -11.17 7.61
C CYS A 157 -31.28 -10.80 6.15
N PRO A 158 -32.49 -11.11 5.66
CA PRO A 158 -32.89 -11.12 4.23
C PRO A 158 -33.10 -9.76 3.56
N ASN A 159 -32.40 -8.71 4.02
CA ASN A 159 -32.43 -7.36 3.42
C ASN A 159 -31.08 -6.63 3.60
N THR A 160 -29.98 -7.37 3.62
CA THR A 160 -28.64 -6.80 3.74
C THR A 160 -28.24 -6.17 2.40
N PRO A 161 -27.80 -4.89 2.36
CA PRO A 161 -27.41 -4.28 1.10
C PRO A 161 -26.23 -5.01 0.44
N ALA A 162 -26.42 -5.41 -0.83
CA ALA A 162 -25.36 -6.01 -1.64
C ALA A 162 -24.02 -5.27 -1.54
N GLY A 163 -22.96 -5.99 -1.15
CA GLY A 163 -21.60 -5.47 -1.01
C GLY A 163 -21.22 -4.95 0.39
N ASP A 164 -22.13 -4.99 1.36
CA ASP A 164 -21.78 -4.79 2.77
C ASP A 164 -21.04 -6.03 3.34
N PRO A 165 -20.07 -5.86 4.27
CA PRO A 165 -19.46 -7.00 4.95
C PRO A 165 -20.46 -7.69 5.87
N VAL A 166 -20.75 -8.96 5.59
CA VAL A 166 -21.65 -9.80 6.39
C VAL A 166 -20.90 -10.91 7.12
N ASN A 167 -21.48 -11.40 8.22
CA ASN A 167 -20.95 -12.60 8.89
C ASN A 167 -21.38 -13.87 8.13
N ALA A 168 -20.99 -15.04 8.65
CA ALA A 168 -21.35 -16.33 8.04
C ALA A 168 -22.86 -16.66 8.06
N GLN A 169 -23.69 -15.79 8.63
CA GLN A 169 -25.14 -15.92 8.72
C GLN A 169 -25.89 -14.88 7.85
N GLY A 170 -25.20 -14.15 6.96
CA GLY A 170 -25.84 -13.12 6.10
C GLY A 170 -26.25 -11.86 6.85
N CYS A 171 -25.93 -11.77 8.15
CA CYS A 171 -26.20 -10.58 8.90
C CYS A 171 -25.10 -9.54 8.74
N PRO A 172 -25.45 -8.26 8.54
CA PRO A 172 -24.47 -7.21 8.40
C PRO A 172 -23.63 -7.17 9.67
N LEU A 173 -22.32 -6.97 9.50
CA LEU A 173 -21.42 -6.75 10.64
C LEU A 173 -21.72 -5.44 11.40
N SER A 174 -22.86 -4.78 11.14
CA SER A 174 -23.25 -3.50 11.72
C SER A 174 -24.38 -3.62 12.75
N ALA A 175 -24.00 -3.62 14.02
CA ALA A 175 -24.35 -2.48 14.88
C ALA A 175 -23.10 -1.71 15.35
N ALA A 176 -21.90 -2.12 14.92
CA ALA A 176 -20.65 -1.53 15.33
C ALA A 176 -19.51 -1.93 14.39
N VAL A 177 -19.31 -1.20 13.30
CA VAL A 177 -17.99 -1.19 12.64
C VAL A 177 -17.00 -0.82 13.73
N MET A 178 -15.98 -1.60 14.09
CA MET A 178 -15.16 -1.27 15.26
C MET A 178 -13.92 -0.43 14.89
N CYS A 179 -13.71 0.68 15.59
CA CYS A 179 -12.61 1.63 15.49
C CYS A 179 -11.71 1.52 16.72
N MET A 180 -10.39 1.67 16.58
CA MET A 180 -9.51 1.68 17.75
C MET A 180 -9.72 2.95 18.58
N GLY A 181 -10.18 2.80 19.82
CA GLY A 181 -10.43 3.90 20.74
C GLY A 181 -9.13 4.53 21.24
N ALA A 182 -8.95 5.83 20.99
CA ALA A 182 -7.70 6.56 21.22
C ALA A 182 -7.24 6.62 22.69
N ILE A 183 -8.12 6.30 23.65
CA ILE A 183 -7.85 6.38 25.09
C ILE A 183 -7.69 5.02 25.78
N SER A 184 -8.06 3.92 25.13
CA SER A 184 -8.12 2.60 25.78
C SER A 184 -7.60 1.44 24.92
N GLY A 185 -7.26 1.66 23.65
CA GLY A 185 -6.80 0.60 22.74
C GLY A 185 -7.88 -0.44 22.43
N THR A 186 -9.12 -0.18 22.84
CA THR A 186 -10.28 -1.06 22.66
C THR A 186 -11.06 -0.70 21.40
N MET A 187 -11.59 -1.72 20.74
CA MET A 187 -12.43 -1.61 19.54
C MET A 187 -13.82 -1.08 19.92
N VAL A 188 -14.22 0.07 19.36
CA VAL A 188 -15.52 0.74 19.62
C VAL A 188 -16.34 0.97 18.34
N PRO A 189 -17.68 0.97 18.38
CA PRO A 189 -18.53 1.23 17.21
C PRO A 189 -18.19 2.55 16.49
N CYS A 190 -17.95 2.50 15.18
CA CYS A 190 -17.70 3.57 14.22
C CYS A 190 -19.04 4.06 13.70
N SER A 191 -19.88 4.50 14.63
CA SER A 191 -20.88 5.51 14.38
C SER A 191 -20.21 6.84 14.71
N CYS A 192 -20.48 7.89 13.96
CA CYS A 192 -20.21 9.26 14.40
C CYS A 192 -20.89 9.43 15.78
N PRO A 193 -20.17 9.36 16.91
CA PRO A 193 -20.82 9.35 18.21
C PRO A 193 -21.27 10.79 18.44
N ASP A 194 -22.51 10.98 18.92
CA ASP A 194 -23.08 12.31 19.18
C ASP A 194 -22.19 13.21 20.08
N THR A 195 -21.19 12.64 20.76
CA THR A 195 -20.25 13.34 21.64
C THR A 195 -18.91 13.74 21.01
N GLU A 196 -18.54 13.21 19.83
CA GLU A 196 -17.23 13.50 19.20
C GLU A 196 -17.34 14.05 17.77
N CYS A 197 -18.55 14.08 17.24
CA CYS A 197 -18.86 14.78 16.01
C CYS A 197 -19.59 16.08 16.30
N THR A 198 -19.45 17.04 15.39
CA THR A 198 -20.22 18.27 15.38
C THR A 198 -20.94 18.43 14.05
N VAL A 199 -21.98 19.26 14.06
CA VAL A 199 -22.73 19.64 12.87
C VAL A 199 -22.02 20.82 12.20
N ILE A 200 -21.80 20.74 10.89
CA ILE A 200 -21.19 21.77 10.05
C ILE A 200 -22.21 22.35 9.05
N GLY A 201 -21.87 23.47 8.42
CA GLY A 201 -22.78 24.14 7.49
C GLY A 201 -23.90 24.87 8.22
N SER A 202 -24.97 25.25 7.52
CA SER A 202 -25.99 26.16 8.06
C SER A 202 -26.68 25.68 9.36
N ALA A 203 -26.65 24.37 9.65
CA ALA A 203 -27.17 23.79 10.89
C ALA A 203 -26.13 23.71 12.02
N GLY A 204 -24.88 24.04 11.75
CA GLY A 204 -23.79 24.02 12.72
C GLY A 204 -23.88 25.13 13.76
N THR A 205 -23.30 24.88 14.93
CA THR A 205 -23.26 25.85 16.04
C THR A 205 -21.97 26.68 16.00
N GLY A 206 -22.05 27.94 16.40
CA GLY A 206 -20.90 28.84 16.45
C GLY A 206 -20.15 28.93 15.11
N ASN A 207 -18.84 28.76 15.14
CA ASN A 207 -17.98 28.90 13.96
C ASN A 207 -18.17 27.79 12.92
N TYR A 208 -18.73 26.62 13.30
CA TYR A 208 -18.98 25.52 12.38
C TYR A 208 -20.04 25.86 11.33
N SER A 209 -20.90 26.84 11.62
CA SER A 209 -21.89 27.39 10.67
C SER A 209 -21.28 28.04 9.44
N SER A 210 -20.00 28.45 9.53
CA SER A 210 -19.29 29.12 8.44
C SER A 210 -18.77 28.17 7.36
N ILE A 211 -18.67 26.87 7.66
CA ILE A 211 -18.13 25.87 6.72
C ILE A 211 -19.11 25.73 5.55
N PRO A 212 -18.69 25.99 4.29
CA PRO A 212 -19.61 25.91 3.15
C PRO A 212 -19.99 24.45 2.89
N LEU A 213 -21.28 24.15 2.97
CA LEU A 213 -21.82 22.79 2.84
C LEU A 213 -22.86 22.74 1.73
N LYS A 214 -22.74 21.77 0.81
CA LYS A 214 -23.77 21.50 -0.19
C LYS A 214 -24.99 20.87 0.48
N ALA A 215 -26.19 21.32 0.11
CA ALA A 215 -27.43 20.72 0.58
C ALA A 215 -27.45 19.20 0.29
N GLY A 216 -27.74 18.40 1.31
CA GLY A 216 -27.81 16.94 1.20
C GLY A 216 -26.47 16.21 1.24
N ALA A 217 -25.35 16.90 1.49
CA ALA A 217 -24.02 16.28 1.58
C ALA A 217 -23.77 15.48 2.88
N GLY A 218 -24.71 15.47 3.83
CA GLY A 218 -24.42 15.09 5.21
C GLY A 218 -23.74 16.23 5.96
N ASP A 219 -24.05 16.40 7.24
CA ASP A 219 -23.65 17.58 8.01
C ASP A 219 -22.77 17.26 9.22
N ARG A 220 -22.33 16.01 9.38
CA ARG A 220 -21.50 15.63 10.54
C ARG A 220 -20.07 15.32 10.15
N VAL A 221 -19.15 15.84 10.96
CA VAL A 221 -17.71 15.51 10.91
C VAL A 221 -17.20 15.42 12.34
N ALA A 222 -16.08 14.70 12.56
CA ALA A 222 -15.38 14.71 13.83
C ALA A 222 -15.02 16.15 14.24
N THR A 223 -15.20 16.52 15.50
CA THR A 223 -14.96 17.89 15.99
C THR A 223 -13.55 18.37 15.66
N SER A 224 -12.56 17.48 15.80
CA SER A 224 -11.16 17.78 15.48
C SER A 224 -10.89 18.02 14.00
N LEU A 225 -11.73 17.50 13.09
CA LEU A 225 -11.74 17.85 11.67
C LEU A 225 -12.47 19.19 11.47
N ALA A 226 -13.64 19.38 12.09
CA ALA A 226 -14.40 20.63 11.98
C ALA A 226 -13.57 21.86 12.36
N ASP A 227 -12.82 21.79 13.46
CA ASP A 227 -11.96 22.89 13.92
C ASP A 227 -10.95 23.31 12.85
N ARG A 228 -10.35 22.35 12.15
CA ARG A 228 -9.39 22.61 11.07
C ARG A 228 -10.09 23.15 9.84
N LEU A 229 -11.28 22.65 9.51
CA LEU A 229 -12.07 23.15 8.39
C LEU A 229 -12.52 24.60 8.61
N VAL A 230 -12.86 25.01 9.84
CA VAL A 230 -13.15 26.40 10.17
C VAL A 230 -11.94 27.28 9.86
N VAL A 231 -10.76 26.93 10.37
CA VAL A 231 -9.55 27.73 10.14
C VAL A 231 -9.17 27.74 8.66
N MET A 232 -9.24 26.60 7.99
CA MET A 232 -9.00 26.48 6.55
C MET A 232 -9.96 27.39 5.76
N ASN A 233 -11.24 27.45 6.14
CA ASN A 233 -12.26 28.26 5.49
C ASN A 233 -11.93 29.76 5.52
N THR A 234 -11.39 30.27 6.63
CA THR A 234 -11.00 31.69 6.76
C THR A 234 -9.96 32.11 5.72
N GLY A 235 -9.16 31.16 5.22
CA GLY A 235 -8.12 31.39 4.22
C GLY A 235 -8.63 31.57 2.80
N PHE A 236 -9.89 31.23 2.51
CA PHE A 236 -10.42 31.24 1.13
C PHE A 236 -11.05 32.56 0.70
N SER A 237 -11.40 33.45 1.63
CA SER A 237 -12.01 34.76 1.31
C SER A 237 -11.18 35.62 0.36
N ALA A 238 -9.85 35.41 0.29
CA ALA A 238 -8.93 36.13 -0.58
C ALA A 238 -8.49 35.36 -1.84
N THR A 239 -9.00 34.15 -2.08
CA THR A 239 -8.47 33.24 -3.11
C THR A 239 -9.14 33.35 -4.49
N GLY A 240 -10.21 34.14 -4.61
CA GLY A 240 -10.92 34.35 -5.88
C GLY A 240 -11.73 33.14 -6.37
N PHE A 241 -11.79 32.05 -5.60
CA PHE A 241 -12.67 30.92 -5.82
C PHE A 241 -13.37 30.52 -4.52
N THR A 242 -14.45 29.77 -4.67
CA THR A 242 -15.20 29.20 -3.54
C THR A 242 -14.97 27.71 -3.46
N TRP A 243 -15.05 27.18 -2.25
CA TRP A 243 -15.03 25.75 -1.98
C TRP A 243 -16.27 25.36 -1.18
N TYR A 244 -16.64 24.09 -1.23
CA TYR A 244 -17.71 23.55 -0.40
C TYR A 244 -17.52 22.06 -0.17
N VAL A 245 -18.04 21.58 0.96
CA VAL A 245 -18.17 20.16 1.27
C VAL A 245 -19.27 19.57 0.40
N SER A 246 -18.92 18.59 -0.42
CA SER A 246 -19.84 17.87 -1.31
C SER A 246 -20.35 16.56 -0.72
N GLU A 247 -19.59 15.97 0.21
CA GLU A 247 -20.01 14.80 0.98
C GLU A 247 -19.28 14.78 2.34
N ALA A 248 -20.02 14.46 3.39
CA ALA A 248 -19.55 14.20 4.74
C ALA A 248 -20.32 13.01 5.32
N TRP A 249 -20.34 12.84 6.64
CA TRP A 249 -21.19 11.82 7.24
C TRP A 249 -22.67 12.26 7.23
N LYS A 250 -23.64 11.42 6.88
CA LYS A 250 -23.53 10.00 6.48
C LYS A 250 -23.23 9.89 4.96
N PRO A 251 -22.30 9.02 4.54
CA PRO A 251 -21.99 8.85 3.12
C PRO A 251 -23.23 8.39 2.33
N THR A 252 -23.34 8.91 1.11
CA THR A 252 -24.42 8.61 0.15
C THR A 252 -24.02 7.53 -0.85
N VAL A 253 -22.71 7.31 -1.00
CA VAL A 253 -22.13 6.28 -1.88
C VAL A 253 -21.17 5.39 -1.09
N ASN A 254 -20.80 4.25 -1.68
CA ASN A 254 -19.86 3.33 -1.06
C ASN A 254 -18.41 3.75 -1.36
N HIS A 255 -17.63 4.05 -0.32
CA HIS A 255 -16.22 4.41 -0.44
C HIS A 255 -15.32 3.23 -0.07
N GLN A 256 -14.14 3.13 -0.69
CA GLN A 256 -13.16 2.08 -0.32
C GLN A 256 -12.55 2.30 1.07
N ASN A 257 -12.48 3.56 1.53
CA ASN A 257 -11.98 3.90 2.85
C ASN A 257 -13.13 4.21 3.79
N ASN A 258 -13.05 3.72 5.03
CA ASN A 258 -14.08 3.96 6.04
C ASN A 258 -14.11 5.39 6.59
N CYS A 259 -13.28 6.32 6.10
CA CYS A 259 -13.12 7.65 6.71
C CYS A 259 -14.42 8.46 6.76
N HIS A 260 -15.30 8.33 5.77
CA HIS A 260 -16.64 8.94 5.79
C HIS A 260 -17.51 8.32 6.86
N ARG A 261 -17.46 7.00 7.05
CA ARG A 261 -18.15 6.29 8.14
C ARG A 261 -17.62 6.68 9.52
N LEU A 262 -16.34 7.07 9.60
CA LEU A 262 -15.70 7.57 10.83
C LEU A 262 -15.86 9.08 11.04
N ALA A 263 -16.46 9.79 10.09
CA ALA A 263 -16.54 11.24 10.06
C ALA A 263 -15.14 11.94 10.12
N THR A 264 -14.07 11.25 9.70
CA THR A 264 -12.68 11.75 9.74
C THR A 264 -12.17 12.27 8.39
N CYS A 265 -13.02 12.26 7.37
CA CYS A 265 -12.76 12.88 6.08
C CYS A 265 -14.05 13.50 5.53
N ILE A 266 -13.87 14.34 4.51
CA ILE A 266 -14.94 14.89 3.68
C ILE A 266 -14.51 14.81 2.21
N ASP A 267 -15.49 14.82 1.32
CA ASP A 267 -15.26 15.19 -0.06
C ASP A 267 -15.62 16.66 -0.27
N ALA A 268 -14.82 17.36 -1.05
CA ALA A 268 -14.96 18.79 -1.28
C ALA A 268 -14.74 19.16 -2.74
N ASN A 269 -15.42 20.21 -3.18
CA ASN A 269 -15.31 20.76 -4.53
C ASN A 269 -14.98 22.25 -4.48
N ILE A 270 -14.46 22.76 -5.61
CA ILE A 270 -14.18 24.18 -5.83
C ILE A 270 -14.87 24.66 -7.11
N SER A 271 -15.30 25.92 -7.16
CA SER A 271 -16.09 26.46 -8.28
C SER A 271 -15.33 26.63 -9.60
N SER A 272 -13.99 26.62 -9.57
CA SER A 272 -13.14 26.67 -10.77
C SER A 272 -11.86 25.86 -10.54
N PRO A 273 -11.83 24.56 -10.86
CA PRO A 273 -10.71 23.66 -10.56
C PRO A 273 -9.55 23.79 -11.55
N THR A 274 -9.00 25.00 -11.66
CA THR A 274 -7.75 25.23 -12.39
C THR A 274 -6.57 24.65 -11.59
N ALA A 275 -5.45 24.36 -12.26
CA ALA A 275 -4.24 23.86 -11.59
C ALA A 275 -3.76 24.81 -10.46
N ALA A 276 -3.88 26.12 -10.67
CA ALA A 276 -3.55 27.12 -9.65
C ALA A 276 -4.48 27.02 -8.43
N ASN A 277 -5.80 26.96 -8.65
CA ASN A 277 -6.77 26.88 -7.55
C ASN A 277 -6.67 25.55 -6.80
N ILE A 278 -6.43 24.45 -7.52
CA ILE A 278 -6.20 23.13 -6.92
C ILE A 278 -4.95 23.17 -6.02
N LYS A 279 -3.85 23.73 -6.53
CA LYS A 279 -2.62 23.90 -5.76
C LYS A 279 -2.85 24.76 -4.52
N THR A 280 -3.56 25.88 -4.64
CA THR A 280 -3.91 26.76 -3.52
C THR A 280 -4.75 26.02 -2.47
N PHE A 281 -5.74 25.23 -2.89
CA PHE A 281 -6.55 24.44 -1.97
C PHE A 281 -5.70 23.43 -1.17
N ILE A 282 -4.82 22.68 -1.86
CA ILE A 282 -3.90 21.73 -1.23
C ILE A 282 -2.97 22.43 -0.24
N GLN A 283 -2.36 23.55 -0.65
CA GLN A 283 -1.46 24.32 0.21
C GLN A 283 -2.17 24.87 1.45
N ARG A 284 -3.41 25.34 1.31
CA ARG A 284 -4.21 25.80 2.45
C ARG A 284 -4.50 24.69 3.45
N ALA A 285 -4.83 23.48 2.97
CA ALA A 285 -4.99 22.34 3.85
C ALA A 285 -3.68 22.03 4.61
N GLN A 286 -2.54 22.08 3.93
CA GLN A 286 -1.22 21.81 4.53
C GLN A 286 -0.79 22.84 5.58
N LEU A 287 -1.38 24.05 5.61
CA LEU A 287 -1.12 25.01 6.70
C LEU A 287 -1.72 24.53 8.03
N MET A 288 -2.71 23.65 7.99
CA MET A 288 -3.32 23.07 9.17
C MET A 288 -2.59 21.78 9.53
N SER A 289 -2.12 21.68 10.77
CA SER A 289 -1.49 20.45 11.26
C SER A 289 -2.37 19.24 10.95
N ASN A 290 -1.81 18.20 10.35
CA ASN A 290 -2.47 16.92 10.06
C ASN A 290 -3.75 17.00 9.19
N LEU A 291 -3.94 18.07 8.41
CA LEU A 291 -4.99 18.13 7.38
C LEU A 291 -4.36 17.93 6.00
N VAL A 292 -4.87 16.96 5.25
CA VAL A 292 -4.31 16.56 3.95
C VAL A 292 -5.42 16.55 2.92
N ALA A 293 -5.27 17.36 1.87
CA ALA A 293 -6.16 17.35 0.72
C ALA A 293 -5.52 16.58 -0.44
N VAL A 294 -6.25 15.60 -0.96
CA VAL A 294 -5.90 14.83 -2.15
C VAL A 294 -6.91 15.16 -3.23
N TYR A 295 -6.44 15.57 -4.41
CA TYR A 295 -7.28 15.80 -5.57
C TYR A 295 -7.35 14.53 -6.40
N GLU A 296 -8.53 13.92 -6.46
CA GLU A 296 -8.74 12.67 -7.17
C GLU A 296 -9.20 12.95 -8.60
N VAL A 297 -8.59 12.28 -9.58
CA VAL A 297 -8.94 12.41 -11.00
C VAL A 297 -9.16 11.03 -11.62
N PRO A 298 -10.06 10.89 -12.63
CA PRO A 298 -10.43 9.59 -13.17
C PRO A 298 -9.35 8.97 -14.07
N THR A 299 -8.43 9.76 -14.62
CA THR A 299 -7.45 9.28 -15.61
C THR A 299 -6.03 9.77 -15.33
N LEU A 300 -5.05 8.97 -15.74
CA LEU A 300 -3.63 9.32 -15.66
C LEU A 300 -3.27 10.55 -16.50
N ALA A 301 -3.96 10.75 -17.63
CA ALA A 301 -3.74 11.91 -18.50
C ALA A 301 -4.03 13.23 -17.77
N ILE A 302 -5.16 13.31 -17.05
CA ILE A 302 -5.52 14.49 -16.24
C ILE A 302 -4.50 14.71 -15.11
N LYS A 303 -4.07 13.64 -14.44
CA LYS A 303 -3.03 13.72 -13.40
C LYS A 303 -1.74 14.31 -13.97
N GLN A 304 -1.26 13.81 -15.10
CA GLN A 304 -0.03 14.29 -15.73
C GLN A 304 -0.13 15.77 -16.13
N GLN A 305 -1.28 16.19 -16.67
CA GLN A 305 -1.53 17.60 -16.99
C GLN A 305 -1.43 18.48 -15.75
N LEU A 306 -2.08 18.13 -14.64
CA LEU A 306 -2.06 18.90 -13.40
C LEU A 306 -0.66 18.92 -12.76
N VAL A 307 0.06 17.80 -12.79
CA VAL A 307 1.45 17.74 -12.31
C VAL A 307 2.36 18.63 -13.15
N SER A 308 2.22 18.60 -14.48
CA SER A 308 2.98 19.49 -15.37
C SER A 308 2.69 20.97 -15.15
N ALA A 309 1.47 21.29 -14.69
CA ALA A 309 1.05 22.63 -14.30
C ALA A 309 1.43 23.01 -12.85
N GLY A 310 2.20 22.15 -12.16
CA GLY A 310 2.79 22.45 -10.85
C GLY A 310 1.96 22.07 -9.63
N VAL A 311 0.91 21.24 -9.79
CA VAL A 311 0.20 20.59 -8.69
C VAL A 311 1.06 19.43 -8.14
N PRO A 312 1.28 19.31 -6.82
CA PRO A 312 2.07 18.22 -6.27
C PRO A 312 1.42 16.86 -6.57
N SER A 313 2.23 15.83 -6.83
CA SER A 313 1.73 14.46 -7.05
C SER A 313 1.48 13.74 -5.72
N SER A 314 0.40 12.97 -5.64
CA SER A 314 0.05 12.11 -4.51
C SER A 314 0.04 10.63 -4.87
N ASN A 315 0.21 9.77 -3.85
CA ASN A 315 0.02 8.32 -3.90
C ASN A 315 -1.39 7.86 -3.44
N CYS A 316 -2.37 8.77 -3.43
CA CYS A 316 -3.75 8.51 -2.98
C CYS A 316 -3.85 8.07 -1.51
N ARG A 317 -3.04 8.65 -0.62
CA ARG A 317 -3.10 8.36 0.83
C ARG A 317 -3.32 9.61 1.63
N ALA A 318 -3.94 9.45 2.81
CA ALA A 318 -4.14 10.51 3.79
C ALA A 318 -2.83 11.16 4.29
N SER A 319 -1.66 10.59 3.99
CA SER A 319 -0.34 11.16 4.29
C SER A 319 0.33 11.86 3.11
N SER A 320 -0.30 11.89 1.93
CA SER A 320 0.30 12.36 0.69
C SER A 320 -0.61 13.41 0.02
N PRO A 321 -0.43 14.71 0.33
CA PRO A 321 -1.16 15.78 -0.35
C PRO A 321 -0.77 15.87 -1.82
N GLY A 322 -1.73 16.15 -2.70
CA GLY A 322 -1.47 16.23 -4.13
C GLY A 322 -2.56 15.64 -5.00
N VAL A 323 -2.28 15.50 -6.30
CA VAL A 323 -3.19 14.89 -7.28
C VAL A 323 -2.88 13.41 -7.48
N CYS A 324 -3.94 12.59 -7.57
CA CYS A 324 -3.86 11.14 -7.64
C CYS A 324 -4.94 10.56 -8.58
N VAL A 325 -4.77 9.33 -9.07
CA VAL A 325 -5.72 8.70 -10.00
C VAL A 325 -6.60 7.71 -9.23
N VAL A 326 -7.91 7.88 -9.31
CA VAL A 326 -8.89 6.92 -8.80
C VAL A 326 -9.86 6.60 -9.92
N THR A 327 -9.74 5.42 -10.53
CA THR A 327 -10.51 5.05 -11.73
C THR A 327 -11.99 4.80 -11.47
N ALA A 328 -12.39 4.66 -10.21
CA ALA A 328 -13.78 4.42 -9.81
C ALA A 328 -14.64 5.69 -9.78
N ILE A 329 -14.04 6.88 -9.85
CA ILE A 329 -14.77 8.15 -9.76
C ILE A 329 -15.20 8.61 -11.15
N THR A 330 -16.38 9.22 -11.23
CA THR A 330 -16.93 9.78 -12.47
C THR A 330 -16.60 11.26 -12.65
N ALA A 331 -16.27 11.96 -11.56
CA ALA A 331 -15.91 13.38 -11.57
C ALA A 331 -14.77 13.67 -10.57
N PRO A 332 -13.82 14.55 -10.95
CA PRO A 332 -12.78 14.99 -10.03
C PRO A 332 -13.32 15.74 -8.82
N HIS A 333 -12.73 15.48 -7.66
CA HIS A 333 -13.05 16.14 -6.40
C HIS A 333 -11.85 16.07 -5.45
N PHE A 334 -11.93 16.76 -4.32
CA PHE A 334 -10.97 16.59 -3.23
C PHE A 334 -11.50 15.58 -2.23
N SER A 335 -10.64 14.69 -1.76
CA SER A 335 -10.82 14.02 -0.47
C SER A 335 -9.90 14.70 0.54
N VAL A 336 -10.49 15.24 1.60
CA VAL A 336 -9.78 15.94 2.67
C VAL A 336 -9.77 15.07 3.92
N TYR A 337 -8.59 14.62 4.29
CA TYR A 337 -8.37 13.72 5.42
C TYR A 337 -7.79 14.48 6.60
N CYS A 338 -8.15 14.05 7.80
CA CYS A 338 -7.35 14.35 8.97
C CYS A 338 -6.45 13.16 9.34
N SER A 339 -5.17 13.21 8.97
CA SER A 339 -4.21 12.08 9.06
C SER A 339 -3.81 11.71 10.49
N SER A 340 -4.05 12.61 11.45
CA SER A 340 -3.74 12.41 12.88
C SER A 340 -4.66 13.23 13.77
N CYS A 341 -5.92 13.39 13.36
CA CYS A 341 -6.98 13.76 14.30
C CYS A 341 -7.17 12.60 15.26
N THR A 342 -6.36 12.56 16.32
CA THR A 342 -6.73 11.79 17.50
C THR A 342 -8.10 12.26 17.96
N ARG A 343 -8.95 11.32 18.40
CA ARG A 343 -10.09 11.64 19.26
C ARG A 343 -9.49 12.42 20.42
N THR A 344 -9.69 13.74 20.44
CA THR A 344 -9.32 14.56 21.60
C THR A 344 -10.19 14.06 22.73
N ALA A 345 -9.58 13.29 23.63
CA ALA A 345 -10.16 13.02 24.93
C ALA A 345 -10.36 14.37 25.65
N PRO A 346 -11.47 14.55 26.39
CA PRO A 346 -11.63 15.70 27.27
C PRO A 346 -10.50 15.80 28.31
#